data_AF-A0AAJ2S158-F1
#
_entry.id   AF-A0AAJ2S158-F1
#
_cell.length_a   1.000
_cell.length_b   1.000
_cell.length_c   1.000
_cell.angle_alpha   90.00
_cell.angle_beta   90.00
_cell.angle_gamma   90.00
#
_symmetry.space_group_name_H-M   'P 1'
#
loop_
_entity.id
_entity.type
_entity.pdbx_description
1 polymer ?
#
loop_
_entity_poly.entity_id
_entity_poly.type
_entity_poly.pdbx_seq_one_letter_code
_entity_poly.pdbx_strand_id
1 'polypeptide(L)'
;MAAKNFKPEVAIAKTVSNALPVISENRDAARKNDGISKPLRRMSVSYVSVRHYDRRTNITRRYTRSASLRLNGRWMEEAGFTTGTNLDIRVMPGCLVITTRPQETPLMKVLNNVTHLPEKDQQQVMAFLQGVIAKVALEKR
;
A
#
# COMPACT_ATOMS: atom_id res chain seq x y z
N MET A 1 31.50 -25.16 55.95
CA MET A 1 31.66 -26.46 55.27
C MET A 1 31.78 -26.23 53.78
N ALA A 2 32.72 -26.92 53.13
CA ALA A 2 33.28 -26.60 51.82
C ALA A 2 32.41 -27.05 50.62
N ALA A 3 32.49 -26.29 49.52
CA ALA A 3 32.03 -26.67 48.20
C ALA A 3 32.91 -27.78 47.60
N LYS A 4 32.31 -28.68 46.80
CA LYS A 4 32.94 -29.55 45.78
C LYS A 4 31.79 -30.14 44.95
N ASN A 5 31.53 -29.64 43.74
CA ASN A 5 32.24 -29.85 42.47
C ASN A 5 31.72 -31.07 41.69
N PHE A 6 31.71 -30.84 40.38
CA PHE A 6 30.92 -31.43 39.31
C PHE A 6 31.76 -32.42 38.48
N LYS A 7 31.07 -33.31 37.72
CA LYS A 7 31.49 -34.26 36.63
C LYS A 7 31.99 -35.67 37.02
N PRO A 8 31.80 -36.73 36.18
CA PRO A 8 31.91 -36.78 34.68
C PRO A 8 30.79 -37.58 33.91
N GLU A 9 30.48 -37.24 32.64
CA GLU A 9 30.85 -37.87 31.33
C GLU A 9 30.10 -39.18 30.93
N VAL A 10 29.33 -39.19 29.80
CA VAL A 10 29.09 -40.37 28.94
C VAL A 10 28.78 -40.01 27.46
N ALA A 11 29.68 -40.49 26.58
CA ALA A 11 29.63 -41.01 25.21
C ALA A 11 28.47 -40.78 24.18
N ILE A 12 28.87 -40.19 23.04
CA ILE A 12 28.75 -40.53 21.59
C ILE A 12 27.49 -41.26 21.03
N ALA A 13 26.87 -40.65 20.00
CA ALA A 13 26.54 -41.32 18.73
C ALA A 13 26.52 -40.31 17.56
N LYS A 14 27.37 -40.54 16.56
CA LYS A 14 27.39 -39.82 15.27
C LYS A 14 26.50 -40.59 14.30
N THR A 15 25.45 -39.95 13.77
CA THR A 15 24.71 -40.47 12.62
C THR A 15 25.15 -39.72 11.38
N VAL A 16 25.73 -40.46 10.43
CA VAL A 16 26.03 -40.01 9.07
C VAL A 16 24.79 -40.28 8.22
N SER A 17 24.25 -39.26 7.55
CA SER A 17 23.40 -39.48 6.38
C SER A 17 23.64 -38.39 5.34
N ASN A 18 24.52 -38.75 4.40
CA ASN A 18 24.53 -38.54 2.96
C ASN A 18 24.10 -37.19 2.34
N ALA A 19 25.05 -36.65 1.59
CA ALA A 19 24.96 -35.51 0.70
C ALA A 19 23.99 -35.71 -0.47
N LEU A 20 23.34 -34.61 -0.89
CA LEU A 20 23.21 -34.23 -2.30
C LEU A 20 23.38 -32.70 -2.44
N PRO A 21 23.84 -32.22 -3.61
CA PRO A 21 24.49 -30.91 -3.76
C PRO A 21 23.55 -29.80 -4.30
N VAL A 22 23.97 -28.56 -4.01
CA VAL A 22 23.80 -27.31 -4.76
C VAL A 22 22.63 -27.20 -5.75
N ILE A 23 21.69 -26.30 -5.45
CA ILE A 23 21.18 -25.34 -6.45
C ILE A 23 20.99 -23.99 -5.77
N SER A 24 22.10 -23.27 -5.59
CA SER A 24 22.10 -21.84 -5.26
C SER A 24 22.27 -21.05 -6.53
N GLU A 25 21.32 -21.14 -7.45
CA GLU A 25 21.29 -20.29 -8.63
C GLU A 25 19.85 -19.86 -8.94
N ASN A 26 19.72 -18.58 -9.27
CA ASN A 26 18.60 -17.98 -10.00
C ASN A 26 17.32 -17.65 -9.24
N ARG A 27 17.41 -16.77 -8.22
CA ARG A 27 16.23 -15.97 -7.78
C ARG A 27 16.19 -14.54 -8.33
N ASP A 28 17.21 -14.13 -9.09
CA ASP A 28 17.31 -12.76 -9.61
C ASP A 28 16.84 -12.60 -11.06
N ALA A 29 16.38 -13.67 -11.71
CA ALA A 29 15.97 -13.67 -13.11
C ALA A 29 14.45 -13.88 -13.31
N ALA A 30 13.59 -13.18 -12.54
CA ALA A 30 12.15 -13.15 -12.81
C ALA A 30 11.39 -11.97 -12.14
N ARG A 31 11.98 -10.76 -12.05
CA ARG A 31 11.18 -9.57 -11.72
C ARG A 31 11.18 -8.58 -12.87
N LYS A 32 10.44 -8.93 -13.92
CA LYS A 32 9.83 -7.92 -14.76
C LYS A 32 8.33 -7.94 -14.50
N ASN A 33 7.87 -6.77 -14.05
CA ASN A 33 6.51 -6.24 -14.11
C ASN A 33 5.56 -6.63 -12.96
N ASP A 34 5.48 -5.74 -11.95
CA ASP A 34 4.24 -5.01 -11.60
C ASP A 34 4.37 -4.36 -10.22
N GLY A 35 5.02 -3.19 -10.20
CA GLY A 35 4.79 -2.06 -9.29
C GLY A 35 4.87 -2.18 -7.77
N ILE A 36 4.58 -3.33 -7.13
CA ILE A 36 4.34 -3.43 -5.69
C ILE A 36 5.28 -4.46 -5.07
N SER A 37 6.17 -3.98 -4.20
CA SER A 37 7.24 -4.79 -3.60
C SER A 37 6.77 -6.00 -2.76
N LYS A 38 5.59 -5.91 -2.15
CA LYS A 38 4.90 -6.99 -1.40
C LYS A 38 3.39 -6.77 -1.45
N PRO A 39 2.57 -7.74 -1.88
CA PRO A 39 1.12 -7.56 -1.97
C PRO A 39 0.40 -7.71 -0.62
N LEU A 40 0.86 -8.61 0.24
CA LEU A 40 0.23 -8.88 1.55
C LEU A 40 1.05 -8.30 2.71
N ARG A 41 0.39 -7.57 3.60
CA ARG A 41 0.96 -7.08 4.86
C ARG A 41 0.07 -7.51 6.01
N ARG A 42 0.65 -8.21 6.98
CA ARG A 42 -0.04 -8.59 8.23
C ARG A 42 0.20 -7.49 9.25
N MET A 43 -0.88 -6.92 9.78
CA MET A 43 -0.85 -5.83 10.74
C MET A 43 -1.98 -6.00 11.75
N SER A 44 -1.79 -5.46 12.95
CA SER A 44 -2.81 -5.45 14.01
C SER A 44 -3.48 -4.09 14.13
N VAL A 45 -4.74 -4.09 14.54
CA VAL A 45 -5.46 -2.86 14.87
C VAL A 45 -4.86 -2.30 16.16
N SER A 46 -4.43 -1.04 16.08
CA SER A 46 -3.91 -0.29 17.21
C SER A 46 -5.03 0.59 17.81
N TYR A 47 -4.69 1.42 18.78
CA TYR A 47 -5.60 2.42 19.32
C TYR A 47 -4.95 3.80 19.36
N VAL A 48 -5.78 4.84 19.26
CA VAL A 48 -5.40 6.22 19.56
C VAL A 48 -6.08 6.64 20.85
N SER A 49 -5.32 7.27 21.74
CA SER A 49 -5.82 7.82 23.00
C SER A 49 -5.87 9.33 22.91
N VAL A 50 -7.04 9.91 23.14
CA VAL A 50 -7.25 11.36 23.17
C VAL A 50 -7.41 11.79 24.62
N ARG A 51 -6.55 12.69 25.07
CA ARG A 51 -6.63 13.31 26.40
C ARG A 51 -7.71 14.39 26.38
N HIS A 52 -8.71 14.27 27.24
CA HIS A 52 -9.66 15.32 27.53
C HIS A 52 -9.21 16.04 28.80
N TYR A 53 -8.76 17.27 28.65
CA TYR A 53 -8.33 18.11 29.75
C TYR A 53 -9.11 19.42 29.75
N ASP A 54 -9.28 20.02 30.92
CA ASP A 54 -9.82 21.36 31.01
C ASP A 54 -8.76 22.35 30.54
N ARG A 55 -9.08 23.13 29.49
CA ARG A 55 -8.14 24.08 28.89
C ARG A 55 -7.76 25.21 29.84
N ARG A 56 -8.63 25.57 30.80
CA ARG A 56 -8.37 26.66 31.75
C ARG A 56 -7.45 26.24 32.89
N THR A 57 -7.61 25.01 33.38
CA THR A 57 -6.87 24.50 34.55
C THR A 57 -5.73 23.54 34.17
N ASN A 58 -5.68 23.09 32.91
CA ASN A 58 -4.77 22.06 32.39
C ASN A 58 -4.88 20.69 33.11
N ILE A 59 -5.97 20.46 33.84
CA ILE A 59 -6.21 19.21 34.56
C ILE A 59 -6.83 18.18 33.63
N THR A 60 -6.28 16.97 33.62
CA THR A 60 -6.84 15.83 32.86
C THR A 60 -8.14 15.37 33.49
N ARG A 61 -9.21 15.29 32.71
CA ARG A 61 -10.51 14.76 33.16
C ARG A 61 -10.66 13.29 32.81
N ARG A 62 -10.29 12.91 31.59
CA ARG A 62 -10.35 11.52 31.12
C ARG A 62 -9.53 11.30 29.85
N TYR A 63 -9.35 10.04 29.49
CA TYR A 63 -8.86 9.61 28.19
C TYR A 63 -9.95 8.86 27.43
N THR A 64 -10.05 9.11 26.14
CA THR A 64 -10.93 8.34 25.23
C THR A 64 -10.06 7.53 24.28
N ARG A 65 -10.42 6.27 24.03
CA ARG A 65 -9.68 5.37 23.15
C ARG A 65 -10.54 5.00 21.95
N SER A 66 -9.94 5.10 20.76
CA SER A 66 -10.57 4.69 19.50
C SER A 66 -9.66 3.73 18.75
N ALA A 67 -10.24 2.74 18.08
CA ALA A 67 -9.50 1.84 17.21
C ALA A 67 -8.83 2.63 16.06
N SER A 68 -7.63 2.21 15.68
CA SER A 68 -6.83 2.90 14.67
C SER A 68 -6.04 1.91 13.83
N LEU A 69 -6.18 2.04 12.51
CA LEU A 69 -5.42 1.30 11.53
C LEU A 69 -4.37 2.24 10.91
N ARG A 70 -3.09 1.85 10.99
CA ARG A 70 -1.97 2.63 10.47
C ARG A 70 -1.45 1.96 9.20
N LEU A 71 -1.73 2.56 8.04
CA LEU A 71 -1.18 2.15 6.75
C LEU A 71 -0.03 3.10 6.39
N ASN A 72 1.22 2.64 6.47
CA ASN A 72 2.40 3.47 6.22
C ASN A 72 3.47 2.77 5.39
N GLY A 73 4.25 3.57 4.65
CA GLY A 73 5.40 3.13 3.87
C GLY A 73 5.28 3.44 2.38
N ARG A 74 6.40 3.31 1.65
CA ARG A 74 6.50 3.61 0.21
C ARG A 74 5.53 2.80 -0.67
N TRP A 75 5.12 1.63 -0.18
CA TRP A 75 4.15 0.78 -0.89
C TRP A 75 2.77 1.41 -1.06
N MET A 76 2.41 2.42 -0.26
CA MET A 76 1.18 3.17 -0.45
C MET A 76 1.23 3.95 -1.77
N GLU A 77 2.35 4.61 -2.04
CA GLU A 77 2.58 5.33 -3.30
C GLU A 77 2.67 4.36 -4.49
N GLU A 78 3.35 3.22 -4.32
CA GLU A 78 3.38 2.12 -5.30
C GLU A 78 1.96 1.62 -5.65
N ALA A 79 1.05 1.62 -4.68
CA ALA A 79 -0.35 1.23 -4.85
C ALA A 79 -1.26 2.38 -5.33
N GLY A 80 -0.70 3.55 -5.65
CA GLY A 80 -1.46 4.72 -6.12
C GLY A 80 -2.12 5.57 -5.02
N PHE A 81 -1.87 5.27 -3.74
CA PHE A 81 -2.33 6.06 -2.59
C PHE A 81 -1.34 7.18 -2.27
N THR A 82 -1.23 8.16 -3.17
CA THR A 82 -0.36 9.32 -2.98
C THR A 82 -0.97 10.34 -2.01
N THR A 83 -0.12 11.18 -1.41
CA THR A 83 -0.56 12.24 -0.50
C THR A 83 -1.51 13.22 -1.21
N GLY A 84 -2.65 13.53 -0.58
CA GLY A 84 -3.66 14.44 -1.13
C GLY A 84 -4.68 13.77 -2.04
N THR A 85 -4.57 12.47 -2.32
CA THR A 85 -5.58 11.73 -3.07
C THR A 85 -6.83 11.50 -2.22
N ASN A 86 -8.00 11.79 -2.78
CA ASN A 86 -9.28 11.50 -2.14
C ASN A 86 -9.52 9.99 -2.11
N LEU A 87 -10.02 9.46 -1.00
CA LEU A 87 -10.25 8.03 -0.80
C LEU A 87 -11.72 7.77 -0.46
N ASP A 88 -12.24 6.68 -1.01
CA ASP A 88 -13.53 6.12 -0.62
C ASP A 88 -13.29 4.88 0.24
N ILE A 89 -13.96 4.81 1.40
CA ILE A 89 -13.83 3.70 2.34
C ILE A 89 -15.20 3.02 2.46
N ARG A 90 -15.27 1.74 2.07
CA ARG A 90 -16.47 0.92 2.23
C ARG A 90 -16.28 -0.01 3.41
N VAL A 91 -17.24 0.05 4.35
CA VAL A 91 -17.21 -0.73 5.58
C VAL A 91 -18.21 -1.87 5.48
N MET A 92 -17.74 -3.09 5.71
CA MET A 92 -18.54 -4.31 5.74
C MET A 92 -18.18 -5.11 7.00
N PRO A 93 -19.05 -6.03 7.47
CA PRO A 93 -18.70 -6.91 8.58
C PRO A 93 -17.40 -7.68 8.31
N GLY A 94 -16.36 -7.43 9.12
CA GLY A 94 -15.05 -8.07 8.99
C GLY A 94 -14.19 -7.62 7.80
N CYS A 95 -14.63 -6.64 7.00
CA CYS A 95 -13.90 -6.20 5.80
C CYS A 95 -13.94 -4.69 5.61
N LEU A 96 -12.80 -4.10 5.26
CA LEU A 96 -12.65 -2.70 4.89
C LEU A 96 -12.07 -2.64 3.49
N VAL A 97 -12.80 -2.02 2.56
CA VAL A 97 -12.31 -1.80 1.20
C VAL A 97 -11.97 -0.32 1.05
N ILE A 98 -10.70 -0.03 0.73
CA ILE A 98 -10.19 1.32 0.53
C ILE A 98 -9.86 1.47 -0.94
N THR A 99 -10.48 2.47 -1.59
CA THR A 99 -10.25 2.76 -3.01
C THR A 99 -9.88 4.22 -3.19
N THR A 100 -8.96 4.50 -4.11
CA THR A 100 -8.69 5.87 -4.54
C THR A 100 -9.84 6.40 -5.37
N ARG A 101 -10.28 7.63 -5.09
CA ARG A 101 -11.22 8.34 -5.93
C ARG A 101 -10.40 9.17 -6.93
N PRO A 102 -10.46 8.87 -8.23
CA PRO A 102 -9.73 9.65 -9.22
C PRO A 102 -10.19 11.10 -9.15
N GLN A 103 -9.24 12.03 -9.21
CA GLN A 103 -9.54 13.45 -9.30
C GLN A 103 -10.19 13.70 -10.67
N GLU A 104 -11.47 14.04 -10.68
CA GLU A 104 -12.17 14.41 -11.91
C GLU A 104 -11.59 15.72 -12.46
N THR A 105 -10.76 15.60 -13.51
CA THR A 105 -10.29 16.78 -14.24
C THR A 105 -11.44 17.38 -15.06
N PRO A 106 -11.40 18.69 -15.36
CA PRO A 106 -12.39 19.31 -16.24
C PRO A 106 -12.52 18.59 -17.59
N LEU A 107 -11.42 18.10 -18.16
CA LEU A 107 -11.45 17.29 -19.38
C LEU A 107 -12.14 15.94 -19.18
N MET A 108 -11.89 15.22 -18.09
CA MET A 108 -12.57 13.95 -17.81
C MET A 108 -14.09 14.13 -17.71
N LYS A 109 -14.56 15.24 -17.13
CA LYS A 109 -15.99 15.56 -17.08
C LYS A 109 -16.58 15.74 -18.48
N VAL A 110 -15.90 16.51 -19.33
CA VAL A 110 -16.32 16.71 -20.72
C VAL A 110 -16.32 15.39 -21.49
N LEU A 111 -15.26 14.57 -21.35
CA LEU A 111 -15.16 13.28 -22.03
C LEU A 111 -16.21 12.28 -21.57
N ASN A 112 -16.57 12.24 -20.28
CA ASN A 112 -17.66 11.40 -19.80
C ASN A 112 -18.99 11.74 -20.49
N ASN A 113 -19.28 13.01 -20.72
CA ASN A 113 -20.47 13.42 -21.47
C ASN A 113 -20.40 12.99 -22.95
N VAL A 114 -19.20 12.93 -23.53
CA VAL A 114 -18.99 12.50 -24.91
C VAL A 114 -19.27 11.01 -25.11
N THR A 115 -19.07 10.18 -24.08
CA THR A 115 -19.39 8.74 -24.17
C THR A 115 -20.88 8.45 -24.43
N HIS A 116 -21.76 9.42 -24.16
CA HIS A 116 -23.19 9.32 -24.40
C HIS A 116 -23.65 9.88 -25.76
N LEU A 117 -22.74 10.44 -26.57
CA LEU A 117 -23.05 10.98 -27.90
C LEU A 117 -23.08 9.88 -28.99
N PRO A 118 -23.75 10.14 -30.12
CA PRO A 118 -23.68 9.29 -31.31
C PRO A 118 -22.24 9.12 -31.82
N GLU A 119 -21.93 7.97 -32.40
CA GLU A 119 -20.56 7.58 -32.81
C GLU A 119 -19.90 8.59 -33.78
N LYS A 120 -20.68 9.20 -34.67
CA LYS A 120 -20.20 10.25 -35.58
C LYS A 120 -19.68 11.48 -34.84
N ASP A 121 -20.39 11.90 -33.79
CA ASP A 121 -20.02 13.06 -32.99
C ASP A 121 -18.82 12.75 -32.09
N GLN A 122 -18.73 11.51 -31.59
CA GLN A 122 -17.55 11.02 -30.88
C GLN A 122 -16.30 11.06 -31.78
N GLN A 123 -16.41 10.57 -33.02
CA GLN A 123 -15.31 10.60 -33.98
C GLN A 123 -14.84 12.01 -34.29
N GLN A 124 -15.77 12.97 -34.42
CA GLN A 124 -15.43 14.37 -34.66
C GLN A 124 -14.69 14.99 -33.47
N VAL A 125 -15.11 14.70 -32.23
CA VAL A 125 -14.41 15.14 -31.02
C VAL A 125 -13.01 14.52 -30.93
N MET A 126 -12.87 13.24 -31.24
CA MET A 126 -11.56 12.56 -31.21
C MET A 126 -10.60 13.14 -32.26
N ALA A 127 -11.07 13.40 -33.48
CA ALA A 127 -10.28 14.05 -34.53
C ALA A 127 -9.82 15.46 -34.10
N PHE A 128 -10.69 16.22 -33.43
CA PHE A 128 -10.32 17.54 -32.90
C PHE A 128 -9.23 17.45 -31.82
N LEU A 129 -9.39 16.54 -30.85
CA LEU A 129 -8.40 16.34 -29.79
C LEU A 129 -7.04 15.93 -30.35
N GLN A 130 -7.01 15.03 -31.34
CA GLN A 130 -5.77 14.64 -32.04
C GLN A 130 -5.10 15.85 -32.71
N GLY A 131 -5.88 16.71 -33.37
CA GLY A 131 -5.38 17.94 -33.99
C GLY A 131 -4.77 18.92 -32.96
N VAL A 132 -5.43 19.11 -31.82
CA VAL A 132 -4.92 19.97 -30.73
C VAL A 132 -3.61 19.42 -30.17
N ILE A 133 -3.53 18.10 -29.93
CA ILE A 133 -2.30 17.45 -29.44
C ILE A 133 -1.15 17.65 -30.43
N ALA A 134 -1.39 17.43 -31.73
CA ALA A 134 -0.39 17.62 -32.78
C ALA A 134 0.11 19.07 -32.83
N LYS A 135 -0.79 20.05 -32.73
CA LYS A 135 -0.42 21.47 -32.69
C LYS A 135 0.45 21.81 -31.47
N VAL A 136 0.04 21.39 -30.27
CA VAL A 136 0.79 21.64 -29.03
C VAL A 136 2.18 20.98 -29.07
N ALA A 137 2.30 19.82 -29.71
CA ALA A 137 3.59 19.14 -29.88
C ALA A 137 4.56 19.90 -30.80
N LEU A 138 4.04 20.68 -31.76
CA LEU A 138 4.83 21.54 -32.64
C LEU A 138 5.24 22.85 -31.98
N GLU A 139 4.41 23.42 -31.10
CA GLU A 139 4.70 24.67 -30.38
C GLU A 139 5.70 24.49 -29.21
N LYS A 140 5.91 23.26 -28.72
CA LYS A 140 6.86 22.95 -27.64
C LYS A 140 8.27 22.55 -28.13
N ARG A 141 8.54 22.60 -29.43
CA ARG A 141 9.86 22.37 -30.04
C ARG A 141 10.57 23.69 -30.29
#